data_AF-A0A0X2NLI2-F1
#
_entry.id   AF-A0A0X2NLI2-F1
#
_cell.length_a   1.000
_cell.length_b   1.000
_cell.length_c   1.000
_cell.angle_alpha   90.00
_cell.angle_beta   90.00
_cell.angle_gamma   90.00
#
_symmetry.space_group_name_H-M   'P 1'
#
loop_
_entity.id
_entity.type
_entity.pdbx_description
1 polymer ?
#
loop_
_entity_poly.entity_id
_entity_poly.type
_entity_poly.pdbx_seq_one_letter_code
_entity_poly.pdbx_strand_id
1 'polypeptide(L)'
;MSHETTDGPAAQTPVTEGETTGFWGASRLYGLVVTLFGAIGLYMSGLIMYDKIEIMKDPDFVPACTINDVISCTDVMQSNQASAFGIPNPFIGLFGFGVVLTIGVALLAGAKFRAWFWYGFLAGLVFAVGFVHWLAYEAVYDIDALCPYCMVVWAVVLPLFLITLVHIVWERQRDAAGIHGADRYSFAGGWIMPTVVLVVWYAAFVVLILVQFA
;
A
#
# COMPACT_ATOMS: atom_id res chain seq x y z
N MET A 1 16.14 3.54 72.41
CA MET A 1 16.73 2.67 71.37
C MET A 1 15.95 2.94 70.09
N SER A 2 16.49 3.83 69.26
CA SER A 2 15.96 4.22 67.95
C SER A 2 16.39 3.18 66.92
N HIS A 3 15.43 2.47 66.31
CA HIS A 3 15.71 1.64 65.13
C HIS A 3 15.58 2.52 63.89
N GLU A 4 16.74 2.76 63.26
CA GLU A 4 16.91 3.50 62.02
C GLU A 4 16.59 2.58 60.83
N THR A 5 15.60 2.97 60.03
CA THR A 5 15.22 2.35 58.76
C THR A 5 16.25 2.74 57.70
N THR A 6 17.08 1.79 57.26
CA THR A 6 17.86 1.92 56.03
C THR A 6 17.09 1.29 54.87
N ASP A 7 16.26 2.09 54.20
CA ASP A 7 15.73 1.77 52.88
C ASP A 7 16.87 1.88 51.86
N GLY A 8 17.32 0.73 51.34
CA GLY A 8 18.27 0.69 50.22
C GLY A 8 17.59 1.14 48.92
N PRO A 9 18.28 1.85 48.02
CA PRO A 9 17.70 2.27 46.75
C PRO A 9 17.36 1.05 45.91
N ALA A 10 16.08 0.93 45.55
CA ALA A 10 15.57 -0.11 44.66
C ALA A 10 16.39 -0.12 43.36
N ALA A 11 17.05 -1.25 43.10
CA ALA A 11 17.73 -1.49 41.83
C ALA A 11 16.71 -1.43 40.70
N GLN A 12 16.77 -0.37 39.89
CA GLN A 12 16.02 -0.25 38.66
C GLN A 12 16.58 -1.28 37.68
N THR A 13 15.83 -2.36 37.44
CA THR A 13 16.11 -3.28 36.35
C THR A 13 16.04 -2.50 35.03
N PRO A 14 17.03 -2.64 34.14
CA PRO A 14 16.97 -2.00 32.84
C PRO A 14 15.78 -2.59 32.08
N VAL A 15 14.86 -1.73 31.66
CA VAL A 15 13.76 -2.09 30.77
C VAL A 15 14.41 -2.55 29.47
N THR A 16 14.40 -3.85 29.21
CA THR A 16 14.80 -4.43 27.93
C THR A 16 13.83 -3.92 26.86
N GLU A 17 14.26 -2.91 26.11
CA GLU A 17 13.53 -2.20 25.06
C GLU A 17 13.32 -3.04 23.79
N GLY A 18 13.15 -4.36 23.92
CA GLY A 18 13.39 -5.31 22.83
C GLY A 18 12.38 -6.43 22.60
N GLU A 19 11.29 -6.54 23.38
CA GLU A 19 10.28 -7.59 23.15
C GLU A 19 8.88 -7.01 22.96
N THR A 20 8.65 -6.41 21.78
CA THR A 20 7.30 -6.30 21.20
C THR A 20 6.78 -7.71 20.89
N THR A 21 6.34 -8.45 21.91
CA THR A 21 5.57 -9.69 21.72
C THR A 21 4.07 -9.38 21.67
N GLY A 22 3.71 -8.30 20.98
CA GLY A 22 2.33 -7.96 20.65
C GLY A 22 1.93 -8.55 19.31
N PHE A 23 0.95 -9.45 19.31
CA PHE A 23 0.21 -9.75 18.09
C PHE A 23 -0.77 -8.60 17.83
N TRP A 24 -0.56 -7.87 16.74
CA TRP A 24 -1.44 -6.79 16.30
C TRP A 24 -2.52 -7.37 15.37
N GLY A 25 -3.78 -7.12 15.73
CA GLY A 25 -4.94 -7.37 14.88
C GLY A 25 -5.43 -6.06 14.28
N ALA A 26 -6.30 -6.15 13.27
CA ALA A 26 -6.89 -4.97 12.64
C ALA A 26 -8.41 -4.93 12.82
N SER A 27 -9.00 -3.75 12.62
CA SER A 27 -10.46 -3.62 12.58
C SER A 27 -11.04 -4.35 11.36
N ARG A 28 -12.30 -4.81 11.46
CA ARG A 28 -13.00 -5.43 10.31
C ARG A 28 -13.06 -4.50 9.10
N LEU A 29 -13.22 -3.20 9.33
CA LEU A 29 -13.21 -2.20 8.26
C LEU A 29 -11.86 -2.16 7.54
N TYR A 30 -10.76 -2.15 8.28
CA TYR A 30 -9.42 -2.21 7.69
C TYR A 30 -9.25 -3.47 6.85
N GLY A 31 -9.61 -4.64 7.39
CA GLY A 31 -9.55 -5.91 6.65
C GLY A 31 -10.35 -5.85 5.35
N LEU A 32 -11.57 -5.31 5.40
CA LEU A 32 -12.44 -5.15 4.23
C LEU A 32 -11.83 -4.22 3.18
N VAL A 33 -11.30 -3.07 3.58
CA VAL A 33 -10.66 -2.11 2.65
C VAL A 33 -9.44 -2.74 1.99
N VAL A 34 -8.57 -3.40 2.76
CA VAL A 34 -7.39 -4.10 2.22
C VAL A 34 -7.80 -5.21 1.26
N THR A 35 -8.82 -6.00 1.58
CA THR A 35 -9.36 -7.04 0.68
C THR A 35 -9.89 -6.43 -0.61
N LEU A 36 -10.67 -5.35 -0.55
CA LEU A 36 -11.24 -4.72 -1.75
C LEU A 36 -10.15 -4.14 -2.64
N PHE A 37 -9.21 -3.37 -2.10
CA PHE A 37 -8.10 -2.83 -2.88
C PHE A 37 -7.16 -3.92 -3.40
N GLY A 38 -6.91 -4.97 -2.62
CA GLY A 38 -6.18 -6.14 -3.08
C GLY A 38 -6.87 -6.83 -4.25
N ALA A 39 -8.19 -7.02 -4.18
CA ALA A 39 -8.98 -7.62 -5.25
C ALA A 39 -9.00 -6.76 -6.52
N ILE A 40 -9.21 -5.44 -6.38
CA ILE A 40 -9.19 -4.50 -7.51
C ILE A 40 -7.83 -4.49 -8.18
N GLY A 41 -6.75 -4.36 -7.40
CA GLY A 41 -5.39 -4.35 -7.93
C GLY A 41 -5.01 -5.68 -8.60
N LEU A 42 -5.43 -6.81 -8.03
CA LEU A 42 -5.20 -8.13 -8.60
C LEU A 42 -5.96 -8.31 -9.93
N TYR A 43 -7.22 -7.88 -9.97
CA TYR A 43 -8.04 -7.93 -11.19
C TYR A 43 -7.45 -7.07 -12.30
N MET A 44 -7.09 -5.81 -12.00
CA MET A 44 -6.47 -4.92 -12.98
C MET A 44 -5.11 -5.44 -13.45
N SER A 45 -4.28 -5.95 -12.54
CA SER A 45 -2.99 -6.57 -12.92
C SER A 45 -3.18 -7.80 -13.81
N GLY A 46 -4.22 -8.59 -13.55
CA GLY A 46 -4.62 -9.72 -14.39
C GLY A 46 -5.06 -9.29 -15.80
N LEU A 47 -5.85 -8.23 -15.92
CA LEU A 47 -6.24 -7.66 -17.22
C LEU A 47 -5.03 -7.14 -18.00
N ILE A 48 -4.16 -6.36 -17.35
CA ILE A 48 -2.96 -5.84 -18.01
C ILE A 48 -2.04 -6.99 -18.45
N MET A 49 -1.91 -8.05 -17.64
CA MET A 49 -1.13 -9.23 -18.02
C MET A 49 -1.78 -9.99 -19.20
N TYR A 50 -3.10 -10.13 -19.20
CA TYR A 50 -3.83 -10.74 -20.31
C TYR A 50 -3.61 -9.97 -21.61
N ASP A 51 -3.79 -8.65 -21.59
CA ASP A 51 -3.59 -7.80 -22.76
C ASP A 51 -2.13 -7.85 -23.25
N LYS A 52 -1.16 -7.85 -22.33
CA LYS A 52 0.26 -8.00 -22.67
C LYS A 52 0.55 -9.34 -23.36
N ILE A 53 -0.07 -10.43 -22.90
CA ILE A 53 0.08 -11.76 -23.54
C ILE A 53 -0.51 -11.74 -24.94
N GLU A 54 -1.65 -11.08 -25.13
CA GLU A 54 -2.30 -11.04 -26.44
C GLU A 54 -1.52 -10.20 -27.45
N ILE A 55 -0.98 -9.04 -27.04
CA ILE A 55 -0.04 -8.24 -27.86
C ILE A 55 1.19 -9.06 -28.26
N MET A 56 1.69 -9.95 -27.38
CA MET A 56 2.83 -10.81 -27.71
C MET A 56 2.51 -11.90 -28.73
N LYS A 57 1.23 -12.30 -28.85
CA LYS A 57 0.79 -13.29 -29.85
C LYS A 57 0.42 -12.64 -31.18
N ASP A 58 -0.26 -11.51 -31.09
CA ASP A 58 -0.75 -10.73 -32.21
C ASP A 58 -0.37 -9.26 -32.01
N PRO A 59 0.67 -8.75 -32.70
CA PRO A 59 1.10 -7.36 -32.61
C PRO A 59 0.02 -6.35 -33.01
N ASP A 60 -0.99 -6.76 -33.77
CA ASP A 60 -2.10 -5.93 -34.21
C ASP A 60 -3.27 -5.91 -33.20
N PHE A 61 -3.14 -6.62 -32.06
CA PHE A 61 -4.13 -6.60 -30.99
C PHE A 61 -4.22 -5.22 -30.31
N VAL A 62 -5.44 -4.66 -30.29
CA VAL A 62 -5.74 -3.40 -29.62
C VAL A 62 -6.46 -3.68 -28.30
N PRO A 63 -5.84 -3.39 -27.14
CA PRO A 63 -6.48 -3.53 -25.83
C PRO A 63 -7.72 -2.66 -25.71
N ALA A 64 -8.71 -3.13 -24.95
CA ALA A 64 -9.95 -2.39 -24.71
C ALA A 64 -9.75 -1.03 -24.01
N CYS A 65 -8.62 -0.85 -23.34
CA CYS A 65 -8.26 0.39 -22.66
C CYS A 65 -7.47 1.38 -23.55
N THR A 66 -7.25 1.05 -24.83
CA THR A 66 -6.74 1.97 -25.85
C THR A 66 -7.92 2.65 -26.55
N ILE A 67 -8.08 3.96 -26.33
CA ILE A 67 -9.23 4.75 -26.82
C ILE A 67 -8.79 5.79 -27.86
N ASN A 68 -7.62 6.39 -27.66
CA ASN A 68 -7.02 7.40 -28.52
C ASN A 68 -5.50 7.45 -28.27
N ASP A 69 -4.78 8.30 -28.98
CA ASP A 69 -3.31 8.39 -28.89
C ASP A 69 -2.82 8.78 -27.47
N VAL A 70 -3.61 9.56 -26.72
CA VAL A 70 -3.29 9.95 -25.33
C VAL A 70 -3.64 8.83 -24.34
N ILE A 71 -4.74 8.12 -24.57
CA ILE A 71 -5.21 7.01 -23.73
C ILE A 71 -4.91 5.70 -24.47
N SER A 72 -3.63 5.33 -24.49
CA SER A 72 -3.13 4.18 -25.21
C SER A 72 -2.42 3.20 -24.27
N CYS A 73 -3.11 2.10 -23.96
CA CYS A 73 -2.49 0.99 -23.24
C CYS A 73 -1.43 0.29 -24.07
N THR A 74 -1.57 0.31 -25.40
CA THR A 74 -0.63 -0.31 -26.34
C THR A 74 0.75 0.31 -26.23
N ASP A 75 0.84 1.64 -26.28
CA ASP A 75 2.14 2.35 -26.25
C ASP A 75 2.84 2.14 -24.91
N VAL A 76 2.09 2.21 -23.82
CA VAL A 76 2.60 1.92 -22.47
C VAL A 76 3.12 0.48 -22.38
N MET A 77 2.39 -0.49 -22.93
CA MET A 77 2.79 -1.90 -22.86
C MET A 77 3.93 -2.28 -23.81
N GLN A 78 4.10 -1.59 -24.94
CA GLN A 78 5.19 -1.84 -25.88
C GLN A 78 6.50 -1.15 -25.46
N SER A 79 6.44 -0.17 -24.56
CA SER A 79 7.61 0.50 -23.99
C SER A 79 8.58 -0.47 -23.29
N ASN A 80 9.86 -0.10 -23.22
CA ASN A 80 10.88 -0.85 -22.46
C ASN A 80 10.56 -0.86 -20.95
N GLN A 81 9.90 0.19 -20.49
CA GLN A 81 9.47 0.40 -19.11
C GLN A 81 8.38 -0.59 -18.69
N ALA A 82 7.68 -1.23 -19.63
CA ALA A 82 6.71 -2.28 -19.34
C ALA A 82 7.32 -3.53 -18.68
N SER A 83 8.65 -3.65 -18.70
CA SER A 83 9.40 -4.69 -17.99
C SER A 83 10.53 -4.11 -17.13
N ALA A 84 10.29 -4.00 -15.83
CA ALA A 84 11.31 -3.65 -14.86
C ALA A 84 12.03 -4.90 -14.35
N PHE A 85 13.34 -4.80 -14.09
CA PHE A 85 14.15 -5.90 -13.56
C PHE A 85 14.15 -7.17 -14.43
N GLY A 86 13.85 -7.04 -15.73
CA GLY A 86 13.71 -8.17 -16.67
C GLY A 86 12.41 -8.96 -16.51
N ILE A 87 11.46 -8.48 -15.70
CA ILE A 87 10.17 -9.11 -15.45
C ILE A 87 9.06 -8.16 -15.93
N PRO A 88 8.00 -8.63 -16.60
CA PRO A 88 6.85 -7.78 -16.92
C PRO A 88 6.25 -7.18 -15.65
N ASN A 89 6.03 -5.87 -15.62
CA ASN A 89 5.46 -5.17 -14.46
C ASN A 89 4.10 -5.74 -14.00
N PRO A 90 3.19 -6.16 -14.91
CA PRO A 90 1.91 -6.75 -14.51
C PRO A 90 2.09 -8.03 -13.67
N PHE A 91 3.19 -8.76 -13.87
CA PHE A 91 3.53 -9.93 -13.07
C PHE A 91 3.85 -9.55 -11.63
N ILE A 92 4.66 -8.50 -11.42
CA ILE A 92 4.96 -7.96 -10.09
C ILE A 92 3.65 -7.55 -9.38
N GLY A 93 2.74 -6.89 -10.11
CA GLY A 93 1.41 -6.53 -9.62
C GLY A 93 0.60 -7.76 -9.20
N LEU A 94 0.56 -8.82 -10.01
CA LEU A 94 -0.20 -10.03 -9.72
C LEU A 94 0.21 -10.69 -8.40
N PHE A 95 1.52 -10.83 -8.14
CA PHE A 95 2.00 -11.36 -6.86
C PHE A 95 1.78 -10.40 -5.71
N GLY A 96 2.11 -9.11 -5.90
CA GLY A 96 1.96 -8.09 -4.87
C GLY A 96 0.52 -7.96 -4.38
N PHE A 97 -0.43 -7.80 -5.29
CA PHE A 97 -1.85 -7.71 -4.95
C PHE A 97 -2.44 -9.04 -4.48
N GLY A 98 -1.93 -10.18 -4.95
CA GLY A 98 -2.29 -11.50 -4.42
C GLY A 98 -1.94 -11.62 -2.93
N VAL A 99 -0.76 -11.13 -2.52
CA VAL A 99 -0.37 -11.07 -1.11
C VAL A 99 -1.25 -10.10 -0.33
N VAL A 100 -1.51 -8.89 -0.85
CA VAL A 100 -2.40 -7.89 -0.20
C VAL A 100 -3.80 -8.49 0.03
N LEU A 101 -4.37 -9.12 -1.00
CA LEU A 101 -5.69 -9.76 -0.92
C LEU A 101 -5.70 -10.86 0.14
N THR A 102 -4.68 -11.72 0.14
CA THR A 102 -4.55 -12.82 1.11
C THR A 102 -4.49 -12.28 2.55
N ILE A 103 -3.70 -11.22 2.78
CA ILE A 103 -3.60 -10.55 4.08
C ILE A 103 -4.96 -9.99 4.50
N GLY A 104 -5.65 -9.27 3.60
CA GLY A 104 -6.98 -8.72 3.89
C GLY A 104 -7.98 -9.80 4.28
N VAL A 105 -8.05 -10.89 3.52
CA VAL A 105 -8.96 -12.02 3.81
C VAL A 105 -8.58 -12.70 5.13
N ALA A 106 -7.30 -12.89 5.41
CA ALA A 106 -6.84 -13.44 6.68
C ALA A 106 -7.27 -12.56 7.88
N LEU A 107 -7.16 -11.22 7.74
CA LEU A 107 -7.63 -10.28 8.77
C LEU A 107 -9.15 -10.37 8.97
N LEU A 108 -9.93 -10.51 7.90
CA LEU A 108 -11.37 -10.72 7.98
C LEU A 108 -11.75 -12.05 8.66
N ALA A 109 -10.93 -13.09 8.47
CA ALA A 109 -11.06 -14.36 9.18
C ALA A 109 -10.64 -14.29 10.67
N GLY A 110 -10.14 -13.13 11.13
CA GLY A 110 -9.74 -12.89 12.51
C GLY A 110 -8.27 -13.17 12.81
N ALA A 111 -7.42 -13.32 11.78
CA ALA A 111 -5.98 -13.48 11.97
C ALA A 111 -5.38 -12.25 12.67
N LYS A 112 -4.39 -12.50 13.52
CA LYS A 112 -3.54 -11.48 14.13
C LYS A 112 -2.10 -11.78 13.76
N PHE A 113 -1.34 -10.76 13.38
CA PHE A 113 0.04 -10.91 12.96
C PHE A 113 0.99 -10.32 13.99
N ARG A 114 2.23 -10.79 14.01
CA ARG A 114 3.28 -10.20 14.85
C ARG A 114 3.69 -8.84 14.29
N ALA A 115 4.17 -7.92 15.13
CA ALA A 115 4.58 -6.58 14.71
C ALA A 115 5.57 -6.56 13.52
N TRP A 116 6.53 -7.48 13.48
CA TRP A 116 7.50 -7.59 12.38
C TRP A 116 6.83 -7.83 11.00
N PHE A 117 5.73 -8.56 10.98
CA PHE A 117 4.98 -8.84 9.75
C PHE A 117 4.35 -7.55 9.21
N TRP A 118 3.80 -6.72 10.09
CA TRP A 118 3.26 -5.42 9.73
C TRP A 118 4.32 -4.48 9.15
N TYR A 119 5.52 -4.46 9.72
CA TYR A 119 6.64 -3.70 9.15
C TYR A 119 7.08 -4.24 7.78
N GLY A 120 7.10 -5.56 7.59
CA GLY A 120 7.36 -6.17 6.29
C GLY A 120 6.29 -5.81 5.26
N PHE A 121 5.02 -5.82 5.66
CA PHE A 121 3.91 -5.40 4.80
C PHE A 121 4.01 -3.92 4.41
N LEU A 122 4.34 -3.04 5.38
CA LEU A 122 4.60 -1.63 5.11
C LEU A 122 5.78 -1.43 4.14
N ALA A 123 6.87 -2.16 4.32
CA ALA A 123 8.04 -2.09 3.43
C ALA A 123 7.66 -2.47 1.99
N GLY A 124 6.84 -3.51 1.81
CA GLY A 124 6.29 -3.88 0.51
C GLY A 124 5.42 -2.77 -0.10
N LEU A 125 4.57 -2.11 0.70
CA LEU A 125 3.75 -0.99 0.24
C LEU A 125 4.57 0.25 -0.10
N VAL A 126 5.64 0.56 0.65
CA VAL A 126 6.58 1.65 0.32
C VAL A 126 7.22 1.39 -1.04
N PHE A 127 7.69 0.16 -1.27
CA PHE A 127 8.21 -0.24 -2.57
C PHE A 127 7.16 -0.07 -3.67
N ALA A 128 5.93 -0.54 -3.44
CA ALA A 128 4.84 -0.41 -4.41
C ALA A 128 4.52 1.06 -4.74
N VAL A 129 4.47 1.94 -3.73
CA VAL A 129 4.27 3.38 -3.93
C VAL A 129 5.40 3.95 -4.79
N GLY A 130 6.67 3.71 -4.44
CA GLY A 130 7.81 4.21 -5.22
C GLY A 130 7.80 3.71 -6.66
N PHE A 131 7.51 2.41 -6.84
CA PHE A 131 7.44 1.78 -8.15
C PHE A 131 6.33 2.36 -9.03
N VAL A 132 5.13 2.54 -8.47
CA VAL A 132 4.00 3.17 -9.16
C VAL A 132 4.30 4.61 -9.59
N HIS A 133 4.96 5.39 -8.73
CA HIS A 133 5.30 6.78 -9.06
C HIS A 133 6.34 6.86 -10.19
N TRP A 134 7.32 5.96 -10.17
CA TRP A 134 8.29 5.86 -11.26
C TRP A 134 7.60 5.48 -12.57
N LEU A 135 6.72 4.47 -12.58
CA LEU A 135 5.96 4.10 -13.78
C LEU A 135 5.03 5.21 -14.27
N ALA A 136 4.43 5.97 -13.35
CA ALA A 136 3.60 7.12 -13.71
C ALA A 136 4.42 8.24 -14.34
N TYR A 137 5.63 8.50 -13.82
CA TYR A 137 6.54 9.47 -14.40
C TYR A 137 6.92 9.08 -15.85
N GLU A 138 7.34 7.84 -16.06
CA GLU A 138 7.72 7.36 -17.40
C GLU A 138 6.52 7.41 -18.36
N ALA A 139 5.33 7.02 -17.91
CA ALA A 139 4.12 7.06 -18.73
C ALA A 139 3.74 8.48 -19.17
N VAL A 140 3.84 9.45 -18.26
CA VAL A 140 3.42 10.84 -18.52
C VAL A 140 4.48 11.64 -19.27
N TYR A 141 5.77 11.47 -18.96
CA TYR A 141 6.82 12.36 -19.46
C TYR A 141 7.75 11.74 -20.51
N ASP A 142 7.84 10.41 -20.59
CA ASP A 142 8.72 9.73 -21.55
C ASP A 142 7.94 9.02 -22.67
N ILE A 143 6.78 8.44 -22.34
CA ILE A 143 5.91 7.72 -23.30
C ILE A 143 4.83 8.66 -23.87
N ASP A 144 4.43 9.70 -23.14
CA ASP A 144 3.29 10.57 -23.46
C ASP A 144 1.98 9.78 -23.70
N ALA A 145 1.72 8.75 -22.87
CA ALA A 145 0.49 7.94 -22.96
C ALA A 145 -0.03 7.46 -21.59
N LEU A 146 -1.35 7.41 -21.43
CA LEU A 146 -2.05 7.04 -20.20
C LEU A 146 -2.81 5.73 -20.37
N CYS A 147 -2.56 4.78 -19.46
CA CYS A 147 -3.31 3.54 -19.37
C CYS A 147 -4.34 3.60 -18.23
N PRO A 148 -5.67 3.54 -18.50
CA PRO A 148 -6.70 3.55 -17.47
C PRO A 148 -6.56 2.44 -16.43
N TYR A 149 -6.13 1.23 -16.84
CA TYR A 149 -5.92 0.13 -15.92
C TYR A 149 -4.75 0.39 -14.96
N CYS A 150 -3.65 0.95 -15.47
CA CYS A 150 -2.52 1.38 -14.64
C CYS A 150 -2.94 2.48 -13.67
N MET A 151 -3.71 3.48 -14.12
CA MET A 151 -4.21 4.55 -13.24
C MET A 151 -5.05 4.02 -12.09
N VAL A 152 -5.87 2.98 -12.31
CA VAL A 152 -6.60 2.31 -11.22
C VAL A 152 -5.64 1.65 -10.24
N VAL A 153 -4.61 0.96 -10.73
CA VAL A 153 -3.55 0.37 -9.88
C VAL A 153 -2.86 1.46 -9.04
N TRP A 154 -2.52 2.59 -9.65
CA TRP A 154 -1.91 3.72 -8.95
C TRP A 154 -2.83 4.27 -7.86
N ALA A 155 -4.11 4.38 -8.18
CA ALA A 155 -5.12 4.91 -7.27
C ALA A 155 -5.35 4.02 -6.05
N VAL A 156 -5.13 2.70 -6.12
CA VAL A 156 -5.33 1.80 -4.96
C VAL A 156 -4.08 1.65 -4.08
N VAL A 157 -2.88 1.80 -4.63
CA VAL A 157 -1.63 1.57 -3.90
C VAL A 157 -1.41 2.60 -2.80
N LEU A 158 -1.66 3.89 -3.07
CA LEU A 158 -1.42 4.93 -2.07
C LEU A 158 -2.38 4.86 -0.86
N PRO A 159 -3.70 4.65 -1.04
CA PRO A 159 -4.59 4.37 0.08
C PRO A 159 -4.13 3.19 0.93
N LEU A 160 -3.74 2.07 0.32
CA LEU A 160 -3.21 0.90 1.03
C LEU A 160 -2.02 1.29 1.91
N PHE A 161 -1.06 2.02 1.36
CA PHE A 161 0.10 2.50 2.13
C PHE A 161 -0.31 3.36 3.32
N LEU A 162 -1.17 4.35 3.13
CA LEU A 162 -1.54 5.29 4.19
C LEU A 162 -2.36 4.63 5.30
N ILE A 163 -3.34 3.78 4.96
CA ILE A 163 -4.12 3.08 5.98
C ILE A 163 -3.25 2.14 6.80
N THR A 164 -2.27 1.47 6.18
CA THR A 164 -1.33 0.58 6.88
C THR A 164 -0.36 1.38 7.74
N LEU A 165 0.15 2.50 7.26
CA LEU A 165 1.02 3.39 8.03
C LEU A 165 0.31 3.91 9.29
N VAL A 166 -0.92 4.40 9.14
CA VAL A 166 -1.74 4.86 10.27
C VAL A 166 -1.99 3.73 11.26
N HIS A 167 -2.31 2.52 10.78
CA HIS A 167 -2.50 1.36 11.63
C HIS A 167 -1.25 1.04 12.47
N ILE A 168 -0.07 1.03 11.85
CA ILE A 168 1.20 0.75 12.56
C ILE A 168 1.53 1.84 13.58
N VAL A 169 1.37 3.12 13.21
CA VAL A 169 1.61 4.24 14.14
C VAL A 169 0.70 4.14 15.35
N TRP A 170 -0.57 3.80 15.15
CA TRP A 170 -1.53 3.64 16.24
C TRP A 170 -1.22 2.45 17.13
N GLU A 171 -0.96 1.26 16.57
CA GLU A 171 -0.61 0.11 17.41
C GLU A 171 0.68 0.34 18.19
N ARG A 172 1.68 1.01 17.58
CA ARG A 172 2.90 1.41 18.29
C ARG A 172 2.63 2.39 19.44
N GLN A 173 1.73 3.37 19.25
CA GLN A 173 1.33 4.30 20.32
C GLN A 173 0.60 3.59 21.46
N ARG A 174 -0.23 2.57 21.14
CA ARG A 174 -0.94 1.77 22.14
C ARG A 174 0.00 0.91 22.96
N ASP A 175 0.96 0.27 22.31
CA ASP A 175 2.01 -0.51 22.97
C ASP A 175 2.85 0.39 23.89
N ALA A 176 3.25 1.58 23.42
CA ALA A 176 4.02 2.54 24.22
C ALA A 176 3.23 3.10 25.42
N ALA A 177 1.91 3.24 25.30
CA ALA A 177 1.03 3.69 26.37
C ALA A 177 0.62 2.57 27.35
N GLY A 178 1.03 1.32 27.11
CA GLY A 178 0.61 0.16 27.90
C GLY A 178 -0.90 -0.13 27.83
N ILE A 179 -1.59 0.39 26.83
CA ILE A 179 -3.04 0.25 26.67
C ILE A 179 -3.32 -1.06 25.95
N HIS A 180 -3.47 -2.13 26.73
CA HIS A 180 -3.89 -3.43 26.24
C HIS A 180 -5.39 -3.62 26.50
N GLY A 181 -6.23 -3.13 25.58
CA GLY A 181 -7.68 -3.24 25.74
C GLY A 181 -8.46 -2.61 24.59
N ALA A 182 -9.76 -2.93 24.50
CA ALA A 182 -10.69 -2.44 23.47
C ALA A 182 -11.10 -0.96 23.66
N ASP A 183 -10.29 -0.17 24.37
CA ASP A 183 -10.58 1.24 24.54
C ASP A 183 -10.41 1.97 23.22
N ARG A 184 -11.57 2.40 22.73
CA ARG A 184 -11.81 3.07 21.47
C ARG A 184 -11.33 4.52 21.58
N TYR A 185 -10.03 4.72 21.75
CA TYR A 185 -9.44 6.05 21.67
C TYR A 185 -9.80 6.66 20.32
N SER A 186 -10.30 7.89 20.36
CA SER A 186 -11.18 8.48 19.36
C SER A 186 -10.65 8.38 17.93
N PHE A 187 -11.34 7.56 17.14
CA PHE A 187 -11.24 7.32 15.70
C PHE A 187 -11.32 8.59 14.83
N ALA A 188 -11.58 9.79 15.38
CA ALA A 188 -11.88 10.98 14.57
C ALA A 188 -10.65 11.89 14.30
N GLY A 189 -9.66 11.94 15.21
CA GLY A 189 -8.55 12.90 15.09
C GLY A 189 -7.44 12.50 14.11
N GLY A 190 -7.20 11.20 13.93
CA GLY A 190 -6.05 10.70 13.17
C GLY A 190 -6.28 10.46 11.68
N TRP A 191 -7.52 10.56 11.17
CA TRP A 191 -7.83 10.35 9.75
C TRP A 191 -7.82 11.64 8.91
N ILE A 192 -7.84 12.80 9.55
CA ILE A 192 -7.81 14.09 8.84
C ILE A 192 -6.52 14.22 8.02
N MET A 193 -5.37 13.94 8.61
CA MET A 193 -4.08 14.02 7.90
C MET A 193 -3.99 13.03 6.72
N PRO A 194 -4.25 11.72 6.89
CA PRO A 194 -4.25 10.77 5.77
C PRO A 194 -5.22 11.13 4.64
N THR A 195 -6.43 11.61 4.98
CA THR A 195 -7.42 11.99 3.97
C THR A 195 -7.00 13.25 3.20
N VAL A 196 -6.46 14.25 3.87
CA VAL A 196 -5.89 15.44 3.22
C VAL A 196 -4.73 15.04 2.30
N VAL A 197 -3.81 14.19 2.76
CA VAL A 197 -2.70 13.69 1.95
C VAL A 197 -3.21 12.99 0.69
N LEU A 198 -4.22 12.11 0.81
CA LEU A 198 -4.83 11.44 -0.35
C LEU A 198 -5.45 12.43 -1.32
N VAL A 199 -6.26 13.36 -0.83
CA VAL A 199 -6.95 14.36 -1.67
C VAL A 199 -5.95 15.23 -2.42
N VAL A 200 -4.93 15.74 -1.71
CA VAL A 200 -3.86 16.55 -2.31
C VAL A 200 -3.10 15.75 -3.36
N TRP A 201 -2.80 14.49 -3.07
CA TRP A 201 -2.09 13.62 -4.00
C TRP A 201 -2.88 13.34 -5.27
N TYR A 202 -4.16 12.97 -5.16
CA TYR A 202 -5.02 12.76 -6.33
C TYR A 202 -5.18 14.05 -7.14
N ALA A 203 -5.37 15.19 -6.46
CA ALA A 203 -5.45 16.48 -7.13
C ALA A 203 -4.14 16.81 -7.87
N ALA A 204 -2.99 16.55 -7.26
CA ALA A 204 -1.69 16.75 -7.90
C ALA A 204 -1.54 15.87 -9.14
N PHE A 205 -1.86 14.57 -9.06
CA PHE A 205 -1.81 13.67 -10.22
C PHE A 205 -2.73 14.14 -11.35
N VAL A 206 -3.97 14.52 -11.04
CA VAL A 206 -4.91 15.05 -12.04
C VAL A 206 -4.37 16.33 -12.66
N VAL A 207 -3.84 17.26 -11.87
CA VAL A 207 -3.27 18.52 -12.39
C VAL A 207 -2.05 18.24 -13.29
N LEU A 208 -1.13 17.36 -12.89
CA LEU A 208 0.04 17.03 -13.69
C LEU A 208 -0.35 16.39 -15.03
N ILE A 209 -1.30 15.46 -15.01
CA ILE A 209 -1.85 14.84 -16.21
C ILE A 209 -2.50 15.91 -17.11
N LEU A 210 -3.34 16.78 -16.56
CA LEU A 210 -4.00 17.83 -17.34
C LEU A 210 -3.01 18.83 -17.92
N VAL A 211 -1.92 19.18 -17.21
CA VAL A 211 -0.91 20.12 -17.70
C VAL A 211 -0.09 19.52 -18.84
N GLN A 212 0.24 18.24 -18.79
CA GLN A 212 1.02 17.58 -19.84
C GLN A 212 0.21 17.34 -21.11
N PHE A 213 -1.08 17.03 -20.98
CA PHE A 213 -1.95 16.63 -22.10
C PHE A 213 -2.96 17.71 -22.55
N ALA A 214 -2.83 18.96 -22.09
CA ALA A 214 -3.62 20.11 -22.54
C ALA A 214 -2.96 20.84 -23.72
#